data_AF-A0A4R8GC95-F1
#
_entry.id   AF-A0A4R8GC95-F1
#
_cell.length_a   1.000
_cell.length_b   1.000
_cell.length_c   1.000
_cell.angle_alpha   90.00
_cell.angle_beta   90.00
_cell.angle_gamma   90.00
#
_symmetry.space_group_name_H-M   'P 1'
#
loop_
_entity.id
_entity.type
_entity.pdbx_description
1 polymer ?
#
loop_
_entity_poly.entity_id
_entity_poly.type
_entity_poly.pdbx_seq_one_letter_code
_entity_poly.pdbx_strand_id
1 'polypeptide(L)'
;ANQQGIAVYTINQDNVDSVLPQLEYDSAKKQEFRNLVNNGKVITVPKKDVTISGWSGTGYIVRNEDGTGTYMISGGLSGGGLTIPQILVLTVAIVCFSILASFAIVYGIGYVLAPLAISGILLAINYFAALSPLTVYDIAKSEFLSNLVRDIANNFDPETDKGKRFKKIITISMKQLLSLLLP
;
A
#
# COMPACT_ATOMS: atom_id res chain seq x y z
N ALA A 1 -35.44 11.12 -34.69
CA ALA A 1 -35.50 11.48 -36.12
C ALA A 1 -36.96 11.50 -36.62
N ASN A 2 -37.62 10.33 -36.73
CA ASN A 2 -38.98 10.23 -37.30
C ASN A 2 -40.02 11.11 -36.60
N GLN A 3 -40.05 11.13 -35.26
CA GLN A 3 -40.96 11.99 -34.48
C GLN A 3 -40.76 13.49 -34.73
N GLN A 4 -39.59 13.90 -35.24
CA GLN A 4 -39.23 15.29 -35.52
C GLN A 4 -39.28 15.62 -37.01
N GLY A 5 -39.76 14.68 -37.86
CA GLY A 5 -39.78 14.85 -39.31
C GLY A 5 -38.39 14.93 -39.95
N ILE A 6 -37.34 14.48 -39.26
CA ILE A 6 -35.97 14.48 -39.77
C ILE A 6 -35.76 13.23 -40.61
N ALA A 7 -35.47 13.40 -41.89
CA ALA A 7 -35.15 12.32 -42.81
C ALA A 7 -33.94 11.50 -42.32
N VAL A 8 -33.97 10.19 -42.57
CA VAL A 8 -32.88 9.27 -42.24
C VAL A 8 -32.34 8.68 -43.53
N TYR A 9 -31.03 8.75 -43.70
CA TYR A 9 -30.33 8.29 -44.89
C TYR A 9 -29.51 7.05 -44.58
N THR A 10 -29.44 6.14 -45.55
CA THR A 10 -28.46 5.06 -45.56
C THR A 10 -27.42 5.39 -46.64
N ILE A 11 -26.16 5.42 -46.22
CA ILE A 11 -25.04 5.88 -47.05
C ILE A 11 -24.03 4.74 -47.19
N ASN A 12 -23.65 4.45 -48.43
CA ASN A 12 -22.70 3.43 -48.82
C ASN A 12 -21.76 3.99 -49.92
N GLN A 13 -20.86 3.15 -50.43
CA GLN A 13 -19.92 3.53 -51.49
C GLN A 13 -20.61 4.11 -52.73
N ASP A 14 -21.79 3.61 -53.08
CA ASP A 14 -22.49 3.97 -54.31
C ASP A 14 -23.10 5.36 -54.27
N ASN A 15 -23.46 5.85 -53.08
CA ASN A 15 -24.26 7.08 -52.93
C ASN A 15 -23.62 8.16 -52.04
N VAL A 16 -22.44 7.91 -51.48
CA VAL A 16 -21.79 8.84 -50.54
C VAL A 16 -21.65 10.25 -51.12
N ASP A 17 -21.30 10.38 -52.39
CA ASP A 17 -21.09 11.69 -53.02
C ASP A 17 -22.38 12.47 -53.30
N SER A 18 -23.52 11.79 -53.41
CA SER A 18 -24.81 12.44 -53.63
C SER A 18 -25.56 12.73 -52.33
N VAL A 19 -25.40 11.89 -51.31
CA VAL A 19 -26.14 11.99 -50.04
C VAL A 19 -25.41 12.85 -49.01
N LEU A 20 -24.08 12.71 -48.88
CA LEU A 20 -23.30 13.43 -47.87
C LEU A 20 -23.43 14.97 -47.93
N PRO A 21 -23.52 15.61 -49.12
CA PRO A 21 -23.77 17.05 -49.21
C PRO A 21 -25.13 17.49 -48.66
N GLN A 22 -26.13 16.60 -48.66
CA GLN A 22 -27.49 16.91 -48.19
C GLN A 22 -27.62 16.95 -46.67
N LEU A 23 -26.65 16.39 -45.96
CA LEU A 23 -26.65 16.36 -44.50
C LEU A 23 -26.27 17.74 -43.93
N GLU A 24 -26.92 18.16 -42.86
CA GLU A 24 -26.71 19.45 -42.18
C GLU A 24 -25.74 19.28 -41.00
N TYR A 25 -24.55 18.73 -41.28
CA TYR A 25 -23.44 18.56 -40.33
C TYR A 25 -22.23 19.41 -40.69
N ASP A 26 -21.34 19.64 -39.72
CA ASP A 26 -20.04 20.27 -39.95
C ASP A 26 -19.13 19.43 -40.87
N SER A 27 -18.05 20.05 -41.35
CA SER A 27 -17.12 19.41 -42.28
C SER A 27 -16.38 18.22 -41.66
N ALA A 28 -16.05 18.28 -40.37
CA ALA A 28 -15.34 17.22 -39.67
C ALA A 28 -16.19 15.95 -39.58
N LYS A 29 -17.47 16.09 -39.23
CA LYS A 29 -18.45 15.01 -39.14
C LYS A 29 -18.73 14.40 -40.52
N LYS A 30 -18.87 15.23 -41.56
CA LYS A 30 -19.01 14.74 -42.94
C LYS A 30 -17.77 13.96 -43.38
N GLN A 31 -16.58 14.43 -43.03
CA GLN A 31 -15.33 13.71 -43.32
C GLN A 31 -15.25 12.37 -42.59
N GLU A 32 -15.69 12.31 -41.32
CA GLU A 32 -15.79 11.06 -40.54
C GLU A 32 -16.70 10.04 -41.26
N PHE A 33 -17.89 10.46 -41.69
CA PHE A 33 -18.81 9.60 -42.43
C PHE A 33 -18.24 9.12 -43.76
N ARG A 34 -17.58 10.00 -44.51
CA ARG A 34 -16.88 9.62 -45.75
C ARG A 34 -15.79 8.59 -45.48
N ASN A 35 -14.99 8.77 -44.44
CA ASN A 35 -13.92 7.83 -44.07
C ASN A 35 -14.50 6.46 -43.67
N LEU A 36 -15.60 6.43 -42.91
CA LEU A 36 -16.29 5.18 -42.57
C LEU A 36 -16.75 4.46 -43.84
N VAL A 37 -17.42 5.17 -44.74
CA VAL A 37 -17.88 4.61 -46.00
C VAL A 37 -16.70 4.10 -46.84
N ASN A 38 -15.63 4.87 -46.97
CA ASN A 38 -14.37 4.49 -47.65
C ASN A 38 -13.72 3.22 -47.09
N ASN A 39 -13.98 2.89 -45.84
CA ASN A 39 -13.53 1.65 -45.20
C ASN A 39 -14.52 0.48 -45.37
N GLY A 40 -15.37 0.53 -46.40
CA GLY A 40 -16.37 -0.51 -46.71
C GLY A 40 -17.53 -0.57 -45.73
N LYS A 41 -17.81 0.51 -44.98
CA LYS A 41 -18.94 0.55 -44.03
C LYS A 41 -20.19 1.13 -44.68
N VAL A 42 -21.34 0.64 -44.25
CA VAL A 42 -22.65 1.25 -44.55
C VAL A 42 -23.12 1.99 -43.32
N ILE A 43 -23.44 3.28 -43.43
CA ILE A 43 -23.91 4.09 -42.31
C ILE A 43 -25.39 4.44 -42.46
N THR A 44 -26.12 4.46 -41.36
CA THR A 44 -27.50 4.98 -41.31
C THR A 44 -27.54 6.16 -40.34
N VAL A 45 -27.84 7.35 -40.85
CA VAL A 45 -27.68 8.63 -40.14
C VAL A 45 -28.87 9.55 -40.42
N PRO A 46 -29.38 10.32 -39.45
CA PRO A 46 -30.36 11.38 -39.71
C PRO A 46 -29.76 12.50 -40.58
N LYS A 47 -30.61 13.32 -41.20
CA LYS A 47 -30.17 14.47 -42.00
C LYS A 47 -29.37 15.48 -41.18
N LYS A 48 -29.71 15.62 -39.90
CA LYS A 48 -29.20 16.63 -38.97
C LYS A 48 -29.34 16.13 -37.53
N ASP A 49 -28.74 16.85 -36.60
CA ASP A 49 -28.87 16.57 -35.17
C ASP A 49 -30.33 16.49 -34.72
N VAL A 50 -30.60 15.59 -33.79
CA VAL A 50 -31.90 15.39 -33.15
C VAL A 50 -31.84 15.96 -31.73
N THR A 51 -32.93 16.57 -31.29
CA THR A 51 -33.05 17.09 -29.91
C THR A 51 -34.04 16.27 -29.13
N ILE A 52 -33.60 15.48 -28.15
CA ILE A 52 -34.45 14.61 -27.34
C ILE A 52 -34.20 14.94 -25.87
N SER A 53 -35.25 15.37 -25.16
CA SER A 53 -35.20 15.63 -23.71
C SER A 53 -34.03 16.54 -23.28
N GLY A 54 -33.74 17.59 -24.06
CA GLY A 54 -32.65 18.54 -23.78
C GLY A 54 -31.26 18.11 -24.27
N TRP A 55 -31.09 16.87 -24.72
CA TRP A 55 -29.87 16.42 -25.41
C TRP A 55 -29.99 16.73 -26.91
N SER A 56 -28.96 17.37 -27.48
CA SER A 56 -28.84 17.62 -28.93
C SER A 56 -27.61 16.90 -29.46
N GLY A 57 -27.80 16.06 -30.47
CA GLY A 57 -26.71 15.35 -31.12
C GLY A 57 -27.19 14.37 -32.18
N THR A 58 -26.30 13.51 -32.64
CA THR A 58 -26.59 12.53 -33.69
C THR A 58 -26.27 11.13 -33.22
N GLY A 59 -27.32 10.30 -33.15
CA GLY A 59 -27.17 8.84 -33.13
C GLY A 59 -27.13 8.30 -34.55
N TYR A 60 -26.18 7.42 -34.87
CA TYR A 60 -26.05 6.80 -36.19
C TYR A 60 -25.59 5.35 -36.08
N ILE A 61 -25.89 4.53 -37.09
CA ILE A 61 -25.50 3.12 -37.14
C ILE A 61 -24.35 2.98 -38.12
N VAL A 62 -23.33 2.21 -37.76
CA VAL A 62 -22.27 1.78 -38.66
C VAL A 62 -22.38 0.27 -38.82
N ARG A 63 -22.58 -0.21 -40.05
CA ARG A 63 -22.72 -1.63 -40.38
C ARG A 63 -21.56 -2.09 -41.27
N ASN A 64 -21.05 -3.28 -40.97
CA ASN A 64 -20.08 -4.04 -41.76
C ASN A 64 -20.78 -4.86 -42.85
N GLU A 65 -20.03 -5.31 -43.84
CA GLU A 65 -20.55 -6.16 -44.93
C GLU A 65 -21.10 -7.51 -44.43
N ASP A 66 -20.55 -8.04 -43.34
CA ASP A 66 -21.00 -9.30 -42.71
C ASP A 66 -22.32 -9.17 -41.93
N GLY A 67 -22.93 -7.98 -41.93
CA GLY A 67 -24.18 -7.69 -41.22
C GLY A 67 -24.01 -7.29 -39.75
N THR A 68 -22.79 -7.34 -39.20
CA THR A 68 -22.52 -6.81 -37.85
C THR A 68 -22.56 -5.28 -37.87
N GLY A 69 -22.97 -4.65 -36.78
CA GLY A 69 -23.03 -3.20 -36.72
C GLY A 69 -23.00 -2.64 -35.30
N THR A 70 -22.59 -1.38 -35.20
CA THR A 70 -22.47 -0.64 -33.95
C THR A 70 -23.34 0.60 -34.00
N TYR A 71 -24.04 0.86 -32.89
CA TYR A 71 -24.74 2.11 -32.67
C TYR A 71 -23.77 3.14 -32.09
N MET A 72 -23.62 4.26 -32.79
CA MET A 72 -22.75 5.37 -32.44
C MET A 72 -23.59 6.54 -31.95
N ILE A 73 -23.09 7.27 -30.95
CA ILE A 73 -23.66 8.52 -30.47
C ILE A 73 -22.58 9.60 -30.68
N SER A 74 -22.96 10.75 -31.22
CA SER A 74 -22.09 11.89 -31.43
C SER A 74 -21.34 12.25 -30.15
N GLY A 75 -20.02 12.45 -30.27
CA GLY A 75 -19.14 12.78 -29.15
C GLY A 75 -18.03 11.76 -28.89
N GLY A 76 -18.04 10.59 -29.54
CA GLY A 76 -16.90 9.64 -29.52
C GLY A 76 -16.60 8.98 -28.16
N LEU A 77 -17.40 9.29 -27.14
CA LEU A 77 -17.20 8.88 -25.76
C LEU A 77 -17.86 7.53 -25.43
N SER A 78 -18.42 6.83 -26.42
CA SER A 78 -19.08 5.52 -26.24
C SER A 78 -20.07 5.46 -25.07
N GLY A 79 -20.76 6.59 -24.79
CA GLY A 79 -21.72 6.71 -23.69
C GLY A 79 -21.14 7.10 -22.32
N GLY A 80 -19.83 7.31 -22.18
CA GLY A 80 -19.19 7.76 -20.94
C GLY A 80 -18.20 8.91 -21.17
N GLY A 81 -18.51 10.10 -20.66
CA GLY A 81 -17.60 11.23 -20.67
C GLY A 81 -17.62 11.99 -19.35
N LEU A 82 -16.43 12.35 -18.86
CA LEU A 82 -16.30 13.30 -17.77
C LEU A 82 -16.20 14.70 -18.36
N THR A 83 -17.04 15.61 -17.86
CA THR A 83 -16.92 17.03 -18.15
C THR A 83 -15.64 17.60 -17.52
N ILE A 84 -15.11 18.71 -18.06
CA ILE A 84 -13.92 19.37 -17.51
C ILE A 84 -14.04 19.67 -16.00
N PRO A 85 -15.20 20.17 -15.48
CA PRO A 85 -15.36 20.34 -14.04
C PRO A 85 -15.26 19.02 -13.25
N GLN A 86 -15.82 17.92 -13.77
CA GLN A 86 -15.73 16.61 -13.11
C GLN A 86 -14.27 16.09 -13.07
N ILE A 87 -13.52 16.30 -14.14
CA ILE A 87 -12.09 15.96 -14.21
C ILE A 87 -11.31 16.77 -13.18
N LEU A 88 -11.58 18.07 -13.06
CA LEU A 88 -10.90 18.95 -12.11
C LEU A 88 -11.15 18.51 -10.67
N VAL A 89 -12.42 18.24 -10.31
CA VAL A 89 -12.79 17.77 -8.96
C VAL A 89 -12.11 16.45 -8.65
N LEU A 90 -12.12 15.49 -9.58
CA LEU A 90 -11.47 14.19 -9.39
C LEU A 90 -9.95 14.35 -9.20
N THR A 91 -9.32 15.18 -10.02
CA THR A 91 -7.88 15.44 -9.95
C THR A 91 -7.51 16.06 -8.60
N VAL A 92 -8.27 17.06 -8.14
CA VAL A 92 -8.05 17.69 -6.83
C VAL A 92 -8.24 16.67 -5.70
N ALA A 93 -9.27 15.84 -5.75
CA ALA A 93 -9.53 14.83 -4.74
C ALA A 93 -8.36 13.82 -4.62
N ILE A 94 -7.83 13.36 -5.75
CA ILE A 94 -6.69 12.44 -5.80
C ILE A 94 -5.44 13.08 -5.19
N VAL A 95 -5.14 14.33 -5.56
CA VAL A 95 -3.97 15.06 -5.02
C VAL A 95 -4.10 15.28 -3.51
N CYS A 96 -5.26 15.71 -3.03
CA CYS A 96 -5.50 15.88 -1.60
C CYS A 96 -5.34 14.57 -0.83
N PHE A 97 -5.89 13.47 -1.34
CA PHE A 97 -5.78 12.16 -0.70
C PHE A 97 -4.34 11.67 -0.64
N SER A 98 -3.57 11.84 -1.72
CA SER A 98 -2.17 11.40 -1.77
C SER A 98 -1.26 12.23 -0.87
N ILE A 99 -1.52 13.53 -0.70
CA ILE A 99 -0.83 14.37 0.30
C ILE A 99 -1.15 13.87 1.72
N LEU A 100 -2.43 13.66 2.05
CA LEU A 100 -2.84 13.18 3.38
C LEU A 100 -2.23 11.81 3.71
N ALA A 101 -2.23 10.88 2.75
CA ALA A 101 -1.60 9.57 2.92
C ALA A 101 -0.10 9.69 3.19
N SER A 102 0.60 10.60 2.50
CA SER A 102 2.03 10.84 2.70
C SER A 102 2.34 11.34 4.11
N PHE A 103 1.53 12.26 4.64
CA PHE A 103 1.66 12.73 6.02
C PHE A 103 1.47 11.60 7.05
N ALA A 104 0.46 10.74 6.84
CA ALA A 104 0.21 9.61 7.73
C ALA A 104 1.40 8.62 7.78
N ILE A 105 2.02 8.33 6.63
CA ILE A 105 3.20 7.44 6.55
C ILE A 105 4.40 8.05 7.28
N VAL A 106 4.73 9.32 7.01
CA VAL A 106 5.84 10.01 7.68
C VAL A 106 5.63 10.08 9.19
N TYR A 107 4.40 10.37 9.62
CA TYR A 107 4.06 10.41 11.04
C TYR A 107 4.19 9.04 11.70
N GLY A 108 3.65 7.99 11.09
CA GLY A 108 3.70 6.63 11.61
C GLY A 108 5.12 6.10 11.76
N ILE A 109 5.97 6.29 10.74
CA ILE A 109 7.35 5.80 10.77
C ILE A 109 8.24 6.67 11.67
N GLY A 110 8.20 7.99 11.44
CA GLY A 110 9.12 8.93 12.10
C GLY A 110 8.82 9.16 13.57
N TYR A 111 7.55 9.24 13.96
CA TYR A 111 7.16 9.63 15.31
C TYR A 111 6.68 8.48 16.19
N VAL A 112 6.30 7.33 15.63
CA VAL A 112 5.82 6.18 16.42
C VAL A 112 6.84 5.04 16.39
N LEU A 113 7.18 4.52 15.21
CA LEU A 113 8.04 3.33 15.11
C LEU A 113 9.50 3.61 15.52
N ALA A 114 10.09 4.71 15.04
CA ALA A 114 11.48 5.03 15.36
C ALA A 114 11.71 5.28 16.87
N PRO A 115 10.90 6.09 17.59
CA PRO A 115 11.07 6.28 19.03
C PRO A 115 10.82 5.01 19.84
N LEU A 116 9.88 4.16 19.41
CA LEU A 116 9.63 2.88 20.06
C LEU A 116 10.84 1.94 19.94
N ALA A 117 11.45 1.86 18.76
CA ALA A 117 12.66 1.07 18.54
C ALA A 117 13.84 1.59 19.38
N ILE A 118 14.06 2.91 19.40
CA ILE A 118 15.10 3.54 20.23
C ILE A 118 14.85 3.26 21.71
N SER A 119 13.61 3.40 22.19
CA SER A 119 13.24 3.14 23.59
C SER A 119 13.50 1.68 23.97
N GLY A 120 13.16 0.72 23.09
CA GLY A 120 13.45 -0.70 23.32
C GLY A 120 14.95 -0.98 23.45
N ILE A 121 15.78 -0.37 22.61
CA ILE A 121 17.24 -0.50 22.67
C ILE A 121 17.77 0.08 24.00
N LEU A 122 17.31 1.27 24.40
CA LEU A 122 17.72 1.91 25.64
C LEU A 122 17.35 1.08 26.87
N LEU A 123 16.15 0.48 26.89
CA LEU A 123 15.73 -0.41 27.96
C LEU A 123 16.61 -1.66 28.03
N ALA A 124 16.97 -2.26 26.89
CA ALA A 124 17.87 -3.41 26.84
C ALA A 124 19.28 -3.07 27.36
N ILE A 125 19.83 -1.92 26.98
CA ILE A 125 21.12 -1.42 27.48
C ILE A 125 21.06 -1.23 29.01
N ASN A 126 20.01 -0.58 29.50
CA ASN A 126 19.83 -0.34 30.93
C ASN A 126 19.69 -1.64 31.73
N TYR A 127 18.95 -2.61 31.20
CA TYR A 127 18.80 -3.93 31.81
C TYR A 127 20.14 -4.67 31.90
N PHE A 128 20.93 -4.67 30.82
CA PHE A 128 22.25 -5.30 30.82
C PHE A 128 23.24 -4.62 31.78
N ALA A 129 23.24 -3.28 31.81
CA ALA A 129 24.08 -2.50 32.71
C ALA A 129 23.70 -2.66 34.19
N ALA A 130 22.45 -3.00 34.51
CA ALA A 130 22.00 -3.29 35.87
C ALA A 130 22.29 -4.73 36.32
N LEU A 131 22.31 -5.69 35.38
CA LEU A 131 22.60 -7.10 35.68
C LEU A 131 24.10 -7.41 35.79
N SER A 132 24.95 -6.74 35.02
CA SER A 132 26.39 -7.02 35.06
C SER A 132 27.04 -6.75 36.44
N PRO A 133 26.68 -5.70 37.21
CA PRO A 133 27.24 -5.49 38.54
C PRO A 133 26.74 -6.52 39.56
N LEU A 134 25.47 -6.95 39.44
CA LEU A 134 24.89 -7.98 40.30
C LEU A 134 25.59 -9.32 40.10
N THR A 135 25.75 -9.75 38.83
CA THR A 135 26.46 -10.98 38.51
C THR A 135 27.93 -10.94 38.91
N VAL A 136 28.63 -9.81 38.70
CA VAL A 136 30.01 -9.62 39.16
C VAL A 136 30.10 -9.63 40.69
N TYR A 137 29.15 -9.02 41.40
CA TYR A 137 29.09 -9.05 42.86
C TYR A 137 28.91 -10.46 43.40
N ASP A 138 27.99 -11.24 42.82
CA ASP A 138 27.72 -12.62 43.24
C ASP A 138 28.94 -13.51 43.00
N ILE A 139 29.61 -13.37 41.85
CA ILE A 139 30.86 -14.07 41.54
C ILE A 139 31.96 -13.67 42.53
N ALA A 140 32.22 -12.37 42.71
CA ALA A 140 33.27 -11.88 43.61
C ALA A 140 33.05 -12.31 45.07
N LYS A 141 31.80 -12.27 45.54
CA LYS A 141 31.42 -12.78 46.87
C LYS A 141 31.70 -14.27 47.00
N SER A 142 31.33 -15.07 45.99
CA SER A 142 31.55 -16.52 46.00
C SER A 142 33.04 -16.89 46.04
N GLU A 143 33.89 -16.21 45.25
CA GLU A 143 35.34 -16.42 45.23
C GLU A 143 35.99 -16.02 46.55
N PHE A 144 35.63 -14.86 47.10
CA PHE A 144 36.13 -14.39 48.39
C PHE A 144 35.83 -15.40 49.50
N LEU A 145 34.57 -15.86 49.59
CA LEU A 145 34.17 -16.84 50.58
C LEU A 145 34.93 -18.17 50.41
N SER A 146 35.09 -18.66 49.17
CA SER A 146 35.85 -19.88 48.88
C SER A 146 37.32 -19.78 49.30
N ASN A 147 37.98 -18.66 48.97
CA ASN A 147 39.38 -18.42 49.36
C ASN A 147 39.52 -18.33 50.89
N LEU A 148 38.61 -17.63 51.57
CA LEU A 148 38.58 -17.55 53.02
C LEU A 148 38.46 -18.94 53.67
N VAL A 149 37.59 -19.81 53.13
CA VAL A 149 37.47 -21.21 53.59
C VAL A 149 38.80 -21.92 53.48
N ARG A 150 39.46 -21.81 52.31
CA ARG A 150 40.72 -22.51 52.02
C ARG A 150 41.83 -22.06 52.96
N ASP A 151 41.95 -20.76 53.21
CA ASP A 151 43.01 -20.20 54.03
C ASP A 151 42.83 -20.58 55.51
N ILE A 152 41.60 -20.48 56.03
CA ILE A 152 41.27 -20.94 57.38
C ILE A 152 41.55 -22.44 57.52
N ALA A 153 41.12 -23.24 56.54
CA ALA A 153 41.30 -24.69 56.54
C ALA A 153 42.78 -25.12 56.48
N ASN A 154 43.67 -24.29 55.93
CA ASN A 154 45.09 -24.56 55.81
C ASN A 154 45.90 -24.16 57.05
N ASN A 155 45.36 -23.30 57.92
CA ASN A 155 45.99 -22.94 59.19
C ASN A 155 45.89 -24.02 60.28
N PHE A 156 45.16 -25.12 60.02
CA PHE A 156 45.06 -26.26 60.93
C PHE A 156 45.99 -27.39 60.50
N ASP A 157 46.72 -27.96 61.46
CA ASP A 157 47.63 -29.09 61.25
C ASP A 157 46.88 -30.31 60.66
N PRO A 158 47.14 -30.67 59.39
CA PRO A 158 46.43 -31.74 58.70
C PRO A 158 46.88 -33.14 59.16
N GLU A 159 47.96 -33.26 59.92
CA GLU A 159 48.49 -34.57 60.35
C GLU A 159 47.80 -35.08 61.61
N THR A 160 47.21 -34.19 62.41
CA THR A 160 46.43 -34.58 63.60
C THR A 160 44.98 -34.95 63.25
N ASP A 161 44.45 -35.99 63.91
CA ASP A 161 43.04 -36.40 63.73
C ASP A 161 42.06 -35.25 64.06
N LYS A 162 42.38 -34.45 65.08
CA LYS A 162 41.61 -33.24 65.43
C LYS A 162 41.61 -32.23 64.29
N GLY A 163 42.77 -31.93 63.69
CA GLY A 163 42.88 -31.00 62.56
C GLY A 163 42.10 -31.45 61.33
N LYS A 164 42.12 -32.75 60.99
CA LYS A 164 41.30 -33.32 59.90
C LYS A 164 39.80 -33.16 60.14
N ARG A 165 39.33 -33.39 61.37
CA ARG A 165 37.92 -33.25 61.74
C ARG A 165 37.48 -31.79 61.71
N PHE A 166 38.29 -30.86 62.22
CA PHE A 166 38.01 -29.42 62.17
C PHE A 166 37.95 -28.91 60.72
N LYS A 167 38.91 -29.28 59.88
CA LYS A 167 38.93 -28.93 58.45
C LYS A 167 37.64 -29.37 57.73
N LYS A 168 37.16 -30.60 58.02
CA LYS A 168 35.92 -31.13 57.47
C LYS A 168 34.69 -30.35 57.93
N ILE A 169 34.61 -30.01 59.23
CA ILE A 169 33.49 -29.24 59.80
C ILE A 169 33.43 -27.85 59.17
N ILE A 170 34.54 -27.13 59.10
CA ILE A 170 34.60 -25.77 58.51
C ILE A 170 34.15 -25.80 57.04
N THR A 171 34.63 -26.79 56.27
CA THR A 171 34.25 -26.94 54.87
C THR A 171 32.74 -27.17 54.70
N ILE A 172 32.13 -28.01 55.55
CA ILE A 172 30.69 -28.30 55.49
C ILE A 172 29.87 -27.09 55.94
N SER A 173 30.22 -26.48 57.07
CA SER A 173 29.50 -25.32 57.61
C SER A 173 29.56 -24.12 56.67
N MET A 174 30.71 -23.87 56.03
CA MET A 174 30.81 -22.80 55.04
C MET A 174 30.11 -23.12 53.72
N LYS A 175 30.07 -24.38 53.27
CA LYS A 175 29.22 -24.77 52.13
C LYS A 175 27.74 -24.53 52.41
N GLN A 176 27.28 -24.82 53.62
CA GLN A 176 25.91 -24.49 54.06
C GLN A 176 25.68 -22.97 54.11
N LEU A 177 26.65 -22.20 54.61
CA LEU A 177 26.58 -20.73 54.62
C LEU A 177 26.52 -20.15 53.21
N LEU A 178 27.32 -20.67 52.27
CA LEU A 178 27.31 -20.30 50.85
C LEU A 178 25.93 -20.58 50.23
N SER A 179 25.31 -21.73 50.53
CA SER A 179 23.94 -22.05 50.06
C SER A 179 22.84 -21.21 50.70
N LEU A 180 23.10 -20.52 51.81
CA LEU A 180 22.16 -19.60 52.47
C LEU A 180 22.33 -18.15 52.01
N LEU A 181 23.52 -17.78 51.53
CA LEU A 181 23.90 -16.42 51.13
C LEU A 181 23.83 -16.15 49.63
N LEU A 182 23.69 -17.21 48.82
CA LEU A 182 23.43 -17.18 47.39
C LEU A 182 22.04 -17.83 47.20
N PRO A 183 20.97 -17.06 46.92
CA PRO A 183 19.64 -17.60 46.68
C PRO A 183 19.56 -18.44 45.40
#